data_AF-A0AAD4NTS4-F1
#
_entry.id   AF-A0AAD4NTS4-F1
#
_cell.length_a   1.000
_cell.length_b   1.000
_cell.length_c   1.000
_cell.angle_alpha   90.00
_cell.angle_beta   90.00
_cell.angle_gamma   90.00
#
_symmetry.space_group_name_H-M   'P 1'
#
loop_
_entity.id
_entity.type
_entity.pdbx_description
1 polymer ?
#
loop_
_entity_poly.entity_id
_entity_poly.type
_entity_poly.pdbx_seq_one_letter_code
_entity_poly.pdbx_strand_id
1 'polypeptide(L)'
;MSSLQNGQLLIQGGSDASAASLYDPSSNDFTRVADMKMARGYQSSTTTSENRVFTIGGAYSGPRKGKDGEVYDPSTNTWTALPNARMKAMLTTDHEGIWREDNHAWLFGWKNASVFQAGPSKAMNWYGTKGTGLQVAAGIRDPIDDAMCGIFVMYDAVAGKIFSAGGAPDYTESDANTRAHITTIDEPNSPAKVERVADMTYPRGFSNAVVLPDGTVLVSGGQKRSKVFTDDDGALYPELFDPATKSWTVLAPQAVPRNYHSVSILLADGCVFSGGGGLCYVAQGVGRSSANCNKLVDHADGQIFSPPYLFNNDGTPATRPAIRSLSAESVKVGGELTIEVETSAPDLKFTLVRIGSVTHSVNTDQRRVPLTKVKGDGRKYTATLPNDSGILIPGSYYVFVMSKESVPSIARTVQIVLP
;
A
#
# COMPACT_ATOMS: atom_id res chain seq x y z
N MET A 1 6.33 -1.15 -7.12
CA MET A 1 7.33 -0.18 -6.65
C MET A 1 7.56 -0.45 -5.17
N SER A 2 8.77 -0.29 -4.66
CA SER A 2 9.07 -0.54 -3.24
C SER A 2 10.18 0.37 -2.73
N SER A 3 10.00 0.99 -1.57
CA SER A 3 10.97 1.87 -0.93
C SER A 3 12.05 1.08 -0.17
N LEU A 4 13.31 1.46 -0.33
CA LEU A 4 14.48 0.88 0.34
C LEU A 4 14.84 1.65 1.62
N GLN A 5 15.70 1.07 2.45
CA GLN A 5 16.12 1.66 3.73
C GLN A 5 16.87 2.98 3.60
N ASN A 6 17.38 3.32 2.42
CA ASN A 6 18.06 4.59 2.14
C ASN A 6 17.11 5.64 1.54
N GLY A 7 15.80 5.34 1.45
CA GLY A 7 14.79 6.24 0.89
C GLY A 7 14.63 6.14 -0.62
N GLN A 8 15.51 5.41 -1.32
CA GLN A 8 15.37 5.18 -2.77
C GLN A 8 14.15 4.31 -3.08
N LEU A 9 13.54 4.50 -4.25
CA LEU A 9 12.39 3.73 -4.72
C LEU A 9 12.81 2.79 -5.84
N LEU A 10 12.61 1.49 -5.66
CA LEU A 10 12.79 0.49 -6.70
C LEU A 10 11.54 0.41 -7.59
N ILE A 11 11.71 0.70 -8.87
CA ILE A 11 10.71 0.60 -9.93
C ILE A 11 11.12 -0.55 -10.85
N GLN A 12 10.25 -1.52 -11.05
CA GLN A 12 10.59 -2.81 -11.66
C GLN A 12 9.57 -3.22 -12.72
N GLY A 13 10.04 -3.56 -13.91
CA GLY A 13 9.27 -4.08 -15.03
C GLY A 13 8.33 -3.06 -15.66
N GLY A 14 7.16 -3.54 -16.09
CA GLY A 14 6.17 -2.77 -16.82
C GLY A 14 6.33 -2.96 -18.32
N SER A 15 6.32 -1.87 -19.09
CA SER A 15 6.50 -1.91 -20.55
C SER A 15 7.86 -2.49 -20.94
N ASP A 16 8.94 -2.04 -20.28
CA ASP A 16 10.26 -2.65 -20.36
C ASP A 16 10.38 -3.78 -19.33
N ALA A 17 9.82 -4.93 -19.67
CA ALA A 17 9.43 -5.94 -18.68
C ALA A 17 10.57 -6.52 -17.82
N SER A 18 11.83 -6.57 -18.27
CA SER A 18 12.97 -7.02 -17.43
C SER A 18 13.64 -5.90 -16.63
N ALA A 19 13.35 -4.64 -16.97
CA ALA A 19 14.04 -3.49 -16.45
C ALA A 19 13.81 -3.26 -14.96
N ALA A 20 14.78 -2.66 -14.29
CA ALA A 20 14.56 -2.05 -12.99
C ALA A 20 15.39 -0.78 -12.84
N SER A 21 14.82 0.22 -12.17
CA SER A 21 15.43 1.52 -11.93
C SER A 21 15.25 1.90 -10.46
N LEU A 22 16.24 2.58 -9.89
CA LEU A 22 16.12 3.27 -8.62
C LEU A 22 15.86 4.74 -8.87
N TYR A 23 14.85 5.29 -8.21
CA TYR A 23 14.71 6.73 -8.04
C TYR A 23 15.33 7.15 -6.72
N ASP A 24 16.19 8.18 -6.75
CA ASP A 24 16.79 8.78 -5.57
C ASP A 24 16.16 10.15 -5.28
N PRO A 25 15.34 10.28 -4.21
CA PRO A 25 14.72 11.55 -3.87
C PRO A 25 15.70 12.66 -3.48
N SER A 26 16.92 12.32 -3.05
CA SER A 26 17.91 13.30 -2.60
C SER A 26 18.62 14.02 -3.75
N SER A 27 18.86 13.30 -4.86
CA SER A 27 19.45 13.87 -6.07
C SER A 27 18.41 14.15 -7.16
N ASN A 28 17.19 13.62 -7.02
CA ASN A 28 16.12 13.66 -8.02
C ASN A 28 16.50 12.97 -9.33
N ASP A 29 17.28 11.88 -9.25
CA ASP A 29 17.74 11.12 -10.43
C ASP A 29 17.23 9.68 -10.46
N PHE A 30 17.29 9.08 -11.66
CA PHE A 30 17.06 7.66 -11.88
C PHE A 30 18.36 6.95 -12.23
N THR A 31 18.62 5.81 -11.59
CA THR A 31 19.76 4.95 -11.90
C THR A 31 19.28 3.56 -12.30
N ARG A 32 19.81 3.02 -13.40
CA ARG A 32 19.53 1.63 -13.83
C ARG A 32 20.17 0.64 -12.85
N VAL A 33 19.43 -0.38 -12.46
CA VAL A 33 19.94 -1.51 -11.66
C VAL A 33 19.91 -2.80 -12.47
N ALA A 34 20.38 -3.90 -11.88
CA ALA A 34 20.35 -5.20 -12.52
C ALA A 34 18.94 -5.58 -12.99
N ASP A 35 18.87 -6.22 -14.16
CA ASP A 35 17.62 -6.74 -14.71
C ASP A 35 17.07 -7.88 -13.85
N MET A 36 15.74 -7.92 -13.74
CA MET A 36 15.02 -9.04 -13.11
C MET A 36 15.32 -10.35 -13.85
N LYS A 37 15.30 -11.47 -13.12
CA LYS A 37 15.46 -12.81 -13.69
C LYS A 37 14.26 -13.22 -14.54
N MET A 38 13.08 -12.70 -14.22
CA MET A 38 11.88 -12.85 -15.04
C MET A 38 11.36 -11.48 -15.44
N ALA A 39 11.09 -11.29 -16.73
CA ALA A 39 10.43 -10.11 -17.23
C ALA A 39 8.97 -10.07 -16.74
N ARG A 40 8.52 -8.96 -16.14
CA ARG A 40 7.22 -8.80 -15.46
C ARG A 40 6.56 -7.46 -15.78
N GLY A 41 5.24 -7.44 -15.68
CA GLY A 41 4.44 -6.22 -15.56
C GLY A 41 3.19 -6.54 -14.75
N TYR A 42 2.66 -5.57 -14.02
CA TYR A 42 1.54 -5.76 -13.07
C TYR A 42 1.83 -6.73 -11.92
N GLN A 43 3.10 -7.10 -11.73
CA GLN A 43 3.55 -7.75 -10.51
C GLN A 43 3.47 -6.77 -9.34
N SER A 44 3.25 -7.30 -8.15
CA SER A 44 3.47 -6.55 -6.91
C SER A 44 4.86 -6.85 -6.35
N SER A 45 5.40 -5.89 -5.62
CA SER A 45 6.69 -5.99 -4.93
C SER A 45 6.55 -5.48 -3.51
N THR A 46 7.31 -6.03 -2.56
CA THR A 46 7.36 -5.51 -1.19
C THR A 46 8.78 -5.54 -0.67
N THR A 47 9.17 -4.50 0.06
CA THR A 47 10.38 -4.51 0.88
C THR A 47 10.19 -5.49 2.04
N THR A 48 11.22 -6.28 2.32
CA THR A 48 11.25 -7.28 3.39
C THR A 48 11.90 -6.69 4.65
N SER A 49 11.85 -7.44 5.75
CA SER A 49 12.51 -7.09 7.02
C SER A 49 14.04 -7.02 6.93
N GLU A 50 14.64 -7.38 5.80
CA GLU A 50 16.09 -7.37 5.53
C GLU A 50 16.47 -6.35 4.44
N ASN A 51 15.59 -5.38 4.14
CA ASN A 51 15.81 -4.37 3.11
C ASN A 51 15.98 -4.94 1.68
N ARG A 52 15.65 -6.21 1.47
CA ARG A 52 15.55 -6.84 0.14
C ARG A 52 14.14 -6.66 -0.41
N VAL A 53 13.96 -6.64 -1.73
CA VAL A 53 12.64 -6.48 -2.36
C VAL A 53 12.20 -7.79 -2.98
N PHE A 54 11.13 -8.37 -2.46
CA PHE A 54 10.51 -9.57 -3.03
C PHE A 54 9.43 -9.18 -4.05
N THR A 55 9.35 -9.93 -5.15
CA THR A 55 8.29 -9.78 -6.15
C THR A 55 7.86 -11.14 -6.69
N ILE A 56 6.60 -11.25 -7.11
CA ILE A 56 6.00 -12.47 -7.64
C ILE A 56 4.85 -12.10 -8.61
N GLY A 57 4.59 -12.98 -9.58
CA GLY A 57 3.55 -12.79 -10.60
C GLY A 57 3.91 -11.77 -11.68
N GLY A 58 2.87 -11.22 -12.31
CA GLY A 58 2.95 -10.16 -13.31
C GLY A 58 3.09 -10.64 -14.75
N ALA A 59 2.14 -11.43 -15.22
CA ALA A 59 2.04 -11.93 -16.59
C ALA A 59 1.55 -10.88 -17.60
N TYR A 60 1.28 -9.63 -17.19
CA TYR A 60 0.80 -8.57 -18.07
C TYR A 60 1.73 -8.28 -19.26
N SER A 61 3.04 -8.20 -19.01
CA SER A 61 4.09 -7.97 -20.02
C SER A 61 5.20 -9.02 -19.94
N GLY A 62 6.05 -9.11 -20.96
CA GLY A 62 7.00 -10.23 -21.10
C GLY A 62 6.28 -11.54 -21.46
N PRO A 63 6.85 -12.72 -21.15
CA PRO A 63 6.20 -13.99 -21.43
C PRO A 63 4.85 -14.12 -20.68
N ARG A 64 3.78 -14.46 -21.41
CA ARG A 64 2.41 -14.61 -20.89
C ARG A 64 2.21 -15.97 -20.22
N LYS A 65 2.88 -16.15 -19.09
CA LYS A 65 2.84 -17.33 -18.22
C LYS A 65 3.01 -16.87 -16.78
N GLY A 66 2.57 -17.66 -15.81
CA GLY A 66 2.75 -17.33 -14.41
C GLY A 66 4.22 -17.30 -14.00
N LYS A 67 4.55 -16.41 -13.06
CA LYS A 67 5.95 -16.09 -12.72
C LYS A 67 6.20 -16.24 -11.22
N ASP A 68 6.99 -17.24 -10.84
CA ASP A 68 7.38 -17.50 -9.45
C ASP A 68 8.17 -16.34 -8.83
N GLY A 69 8.44 -16.42 -7.53
CA GLY A 69 9.11 -15.34 -6.81
C GLY A 69 10.54 -15.08 -7.25
N GLU A 70 10.98 -13.84 -7.10
CA GLU A 70 12.39 -13.46 -7.09
C GLU A 70 12.63 -12.32 -6.09
N VAL A 71 13.89 -12.13 -5.69
CA VAL A 71 14.26 -11.13 -4.69
C VAL A 71 15.44 -10.29 -5.19
N TYR A 72 15.33 -8.97 -5.04
CA TYR A 72 16.40 -8.02 -5.26
C TYR A 72 17.14 -7.73 -3.97
N ASP A 73 18.47 -7.78 -4.03
CA ASP A 73 19.36 -7.35 -2.97
C ASP A 73 20.05 -6.03 -3.36
N PRO A 74 19.71 -4.90 -2.70
CA PRO A 74 20.31 -3.61 -3.03
C PRO A 74 21.79 -3.50 -2.65
N SER A 75 22.30 -4.34 -1.73
CA SER A 75 23.71 -4.29 -1.32
C SER A 75 24.65 -4.85 -2.38
N THR A 76 24.16 -5.79 -3.18
CA THR A 76 24.92 -6.44 -4.27
C THR A 76 24.45 -6.03 -5.65
N ASN A 77 23.34 -5.29 -5.75
CA ASN A 77 22.66 -4.98 -7.01
C ASN A 77 22.39 -6.27 -7.82
N THR A 78 21.75 -7.26 -7.19
CA THR A 78 21.46 -8.54 -7.83
C THR A 78 20.02 -9.00 -7.61
N TRP A 79 19.47 -9.66 -8.64
CA TRP A 79 18.23 -10.41 -8.55
C TRP A 79 18.51 -11.90 -8.40
N THR A 80 17.80 -12.56 -7.50
CA THR A 80 17.87 -14.01 -7.27
C THR A 80 16.50 -14.64 -7.46
N ALA A 81 16.39 -15.61 -8.36
CA ALA A 81 15.16 -16.37 -8.56
C ALA A 81 14.88 -17.30 -7.37
N LEU A 82 13.61 -17.41 -6.99
CA LEU A 82 13.13 -18.22 -5.86
C LEU A 82 12.14 -19.28 -6.38
N PRO A 83 12.62 -20.38 -7.00
CA PRO A 83 11.76 -21.36 -7.69
C PRO A 83 10.77 -22.10 -6.78
N ASN A 84 10.94 -22.05 -5.46
CA ASN A 84 10.02 -22.62 -4.48
C ASN A 84 9.05 -21.59 -3.88
N ALA A 85 9.20 -20.29 -4.19
CA ALA A 85 8.18 -19.28 -3.94
C ALA A 85 7.14 -19.32 -5.08
N ARG A 86 6.33 -20.39 -5.08
CA ARG A 86 5.47 -20.74 -6.23
C ARG A 86 4.24 -19.85 -6.36
N MET A 87 4.06 -19.25 -7.55
CA MET A 87 2.92 -18.36 -7.85
C MET A 87 1.58 -19.09 -7.94
N LYS A 88 1.59 -20.40 -8.21
CA LYS A 88 0.36 -21.19 -8.43
C LYS A 88 -0.66 -21.06 -7.28
N ALA A 89 -0.19 -20.93 -6.04
CA ALA A 89 -1.06 -20.86 -4.87
C ALA A 89 -1.77 -19.51 -4.67
N MET A 90 -1.32 -18.46 -5.36
CA MET A 90 -1.91 -17.12 -5.28
C MET A 90 -2.70 -16.73 -6.54
N LEU A 91 -2.87 -17.66 -7.49
CA LEU A 91 -3.64 -17.39 -8.70
C LEU A 91 -5.11 -17.16 -8.36
N THR A 92 -5.71 -16.12 -8.95
CA THR A 92 -7.17 -16.01 -9.06
C THR A 92 -7.67 -16.97 -10.15
N THR A 93 -8.99 -17.10 -10.28
CA THR A 93 -9.65 -17.63 -11.48
C THR A 93 -10.19 -16.45 -12.27
N ASP A 94 -9.58 -16.16 -13.42
CA ASP A 94 -9.92 -14.97 -14.21
C ASP A 94 -10.30 -15.39 -15.64
N HIS A 95 -11.36 -14.80 -16.20
CA HIS A 95 -11.84 -15.14 -17.53
C HIS A 95 -10.85 -14.83 -18.68
N GLU A 96 -9.86 -13.96 -18.46
CA GLU A 96 -8.76 -13.66 -19.39
C GLU A 96 -7.52 -14.55 -19.13
N GLY A 97 -7.66 -15.49 -18.18
CA GLY A 97 -6.67 -16.50 -17.80
C GLY A 97 -5.39 -15.90 -17.23
N ILE A 98 -4.30 -16.64 -17.36
CA ILE A 98 -3.01 -16.35 -16.70
C ILE A 98 -2.45 -14.94 -16.95
N TRP A 99 -2.93 -14.23 -17.97
CA TRP A 99 -2.60 -12.81 -18.15
C TRP A 99 -2.97 -11.93 -16.96
N ARG A 100 -3.99 -12.35 -16.21
CA ARG A 100 -4.59 -11.63 -15.10
C ARG A 100 -4.42 -12.33 -13.77
N GLU A 101 -4.42 -13.66 -13.78
CA GLU A 101 -4.49 -14.47 -12.55
C GLU A 101 -3.34 -14.24 -11.56
N ASP A 102 -2.17 -13.79 -12.01
CA ASP A 102 -0.99 -13.52 -11.16
C ASP A 102 -0.68 -12.03 -10.96
N ASN A 103 -1.62 -11.14 -11.27
CA ASN A 103 -1.43 -9.69 -11.15
C ASN A 103 -1.76 -9.17 -9.74
N HIS A 104 -1.14 -8.04 -9.38
CA HIS A 104 -1.55 -7.17 -8.26
C HIS A 104 -1.71 -7.86 -6.91
N ALA A 105 -0.83 -8.82 -6.60
CA ALA A 105 -0.82 -9.52 -5.32
C ALA A 105 -0.73 -8.55 -4.12
N TRP A 106 -1.53 -8.80 -3.08
CA TRP A 106 -1.59 -7.99 -1.87
C TRP A 106 -0.46 -8.40 -0.93
N LEU A 107 0.74 -7.88 -1.18
CA LEU A 107 1.97 -8.31 -0.51
C LEU A 107 2.32 -7.43 0.69
N PHE A 108 2.72 -8.06 1.79
CA PHE A 108 3.26 -7.40 2.98
C PHE A 108 4.55 -8.09 3.42
N GLY A 109 5.67 -7.35 3.40
CA GLY A 109 6.89 -7.78 4.08
C GLY A 109 6.65 -7.90 5.59
N TRP A 110 7.11 -8.99 6.18
CA TRP A 110 6.82 -9.36 7.57
C TRP A 110 8.03 -9.98 8.27
N LYS A 111 7.84 -10.49 9.49
CA LYS A 111 8.88 -11.07 10.36
C LYS A 111 9.75 -12.10 9.62
N ASN A 112 11.03 -12.21 9.99
CA ASN A 112 11.97 -13.20 9.46
C ASN A 112 12.11 -13.22 7.93
N ALA A 113 12.02 -12.05 7.29
CA ALA A 113 12.03 -11.86 5.84
C ALA A 113 10.93 -12.64 5.10
N SER A 114 9.86 -13.00 5.79
CA SER A 114 8.67 -13.58 5.15
C SER A 114 7.86 -12.50 4.43
N VAL A 115 7.03 -12.94 3.50
CA VAL A 115 6.05 -12.10 2.82
C VAL A 115 4.68 -12.75 2.98
N PHE A 116 3.72 -11.98 3.49
CA PHE A 116 2.32 -12.38 3.52
C PHE A 116 1.63 -11.90 2.24
N GLN A 117 0.92 -12.79 1.56
CA GLN A 117 0.04 -12.49 0.45
C GLN A 117 -1.42 -12.63 0.91
N ALA A 118 -2.13 -11.51 0.99
CA ALA A 118 -3.50 -11.43 1.50
C ALA A 118 -4.58 -11.64 0.42
N GLY A 119 -4.19 -11.57 -0.86
CA GLY A 119 -5.08 -11.56 -2.02
C GLY A 119 -4.35 -11.15 -3.31
N PRO A 120 -5.06 -10.94 -4.43
CA PRO A 120 -6.53 -10.91 -4.54
C PRO A 120 -7.20 -12.29 -4.58
N SER A 121 -6.44 -13.38 -4.73
CA SER A 121 -6.95 -14.75 -4.65
C SER A 121 -7.72 -15.02 -3.37
N LYS A 122 -8.71 -15.92 -3.41
CA LYS A 122 -9.40 -16.43 -2.21
C LYS A 122 -8.42 -16.98 -1.18
N ALA A 123 -7.44 -17.75 -1.63
CA ALA A 123 -6.39 -18.29 -0.79
C ALA A 123 -5.37 -17.21 -0.41
N MET A 124 -4.96 -17.21 0.85
CA MET A 124 -3.85 -16.40 1.37
C MET A 124 -2.62 -17.29 1.55
N ASN A 125 -1.44 -16.70 1.44
CA ASN A 125 -0.20 -17.45 1.41
C ASN A 125 0.93 -16.73 2.15
N TRP A 126 1.83 -17.52 2.73
CA TRP A 126 3.16 -17.08 3.14
C TRP A 126 4.18 -17.44 2.08
N TYR A 127 5.10 -16.53 1.83
CA TYR A 127 6.24 -16.69 0.94
C TYR A 127 7.55 -16.49 1.69
N GLY A 128 8.53 -17.36 1.42
CA GLY A 128 9.89 -17.24 1.91
C GLY A 128 10.80 -16.58 0.87
N THR A 129 11.73 -15.73 1.32
CA THR A 129 12.60 -14.93 0.45
C THR A 129 14.09 -15.34 0.53
N LYS A 130 14.38 -16.45 1.20
CA LYS A 130 15.73 -16.99 1.41
C LYS A 130 15.92 -18.30 0.64
N GLY A 131 17.18 -18.63 0.35
CA GLY A 131 17.53 -19.85 -0.38
C GLY A 131 16.80 -19.92 -1.72
N THR A 132 16.07 -21.00 -1.96
CA THR A 132 15.25 -21.20 -3.17
C THR A 132 13.81 -20.69 -3.03
N GLY A 133 13.45 -20.08 -1.90
CA GLY A 133 12.09 -19.64 -1.59
C GLY A 133 11.24 -20.72 -0.92
N LEU A 134 10.01 -20.34 -0.59
CA LEU A 134 9.00 -21.20 0.03
C LEU A 134 7.61 -20.64 -0.30
N GLN A 135 6.60 -21.51 -0.33
CA GLN A 135 5.20 -21.14 -0.28
C GLN A 135 4.48 -22.02 0.76
N VAL A 136 3.69 -21.41 1.65
CA VAL A 136 2.85 -22.09 2.67
C VAL A 136 1.46 -21.46 2.67
N ALA A 137 0.41 -22.27 2.71
CA ALA A 137 -0.96 -21.76 2.80
C ALA A 137 -1.21 -21.07 4.14
N ALA A 138 -1.93 -19.94 4.12
CA ALA A 138 -2.28 -19.16 5.30
C ALA A 138 -3.79 -19.12 5.58
N GLY A 139 -4.57 -19.94 4.86
CA GLY A 139 -6.03 -19.99 4.97
C GLY A 139 -6.75 -19.29 3.81
N ILE A 140 -8.05 -19.08 3.96
CA ILE A 140 -8.93 -18.45 2.96
C ILE A 140 -9.37 -17.08 3.48
N ARG A 141 -9.25 -16.04 2.65
CA ARG A 141 -9.74 -14.68 2.96
C ARG A 141 -11.25 -14.62 2.85
N ASP A 142 -11.76 -14.95 1.67
CA ASP A 142 -13.18 -14.94 1.35
C ASP A 142 -13.49 -16.25 0.62
N PRO A 143 -14.40 -17.09 1.12
CA PRO A 143 -14.70 -18.37 0.48
C PRO A 143 -15.52 -18.22 -0.81
N ILE A 144 -16.06 -17.03 -1.09
CA ILE A 144 -16.99 -16.80 -2.18
C ILE A 144 -16.20 -16.56 -3.49
N ASP A 145 -15.52 -15.41 -3.65
CA ASP A 145 -14.77 -15.09 -4.88
C ASP A 145 -13.41 -14.43 -4.64
N ASP A 146 -12.62 -14.39 -5.72
CA ASP A 146 -11.45 -13.54 -5.84
C ASP A 146 -11.83 -12.04 -5.83
N ALA A 147 -10.85 -11.18 -5.60
CA ALA A 147 -11.04 -9.73 -5.43
C ALA A 147 -9.98 -8.93 -6.18
N MET A 148 -9.79 -9.19 -7.47
CA MET A 148 -8.84 -8.48 -8.32
C MET A 148 -9.07 -6.96 -8.23
N CYS A 149 -7.97 -6.23 -8.07
CA CYS A 149 -7.97 -4.77 -7.85
C CYS A 149 -8.88 -4.28 -6.70
N GLY A 150 -9.11 -5.11 -5.67
CA GLY A 150 -9.60 -4.67 -4.37
C GLY A 150 -8.51 -3.95 -3.58
N ILE A 151 -8.91 -3.20 -2.55
CA ILE A 151 -7.98 -2.46 -1.70
C ILE A 151 -7.47 -3.32 -0.56
N PHE A 152 -6.27 -2.98 -0.08
CA PHE A 152 -5.64 -3.63 1.07
C PHE A 152 -4.69 -2.65 1.77
N VAL A 153 -4.62 -2.71 3.10
CA VAL A 153 -3.73 -1.85 3.90
C VAL A 153 -3.41 -2.46 5.26
N MET A 154 -2.16 -2.32 5.72
CA MET A 154 -1.77 -2.67 7.09
C MET A 154 -1.94 -1.45 8.01
N TYR A 155 -3.09 -1.39 8.70
CA TYR A 155 -3.45 -0.22 9.51
C TYR A 155 -2.91 -0.26 10.95
N ASP A 156 -2.50 -1.45 11.41
CA ASP A 156 -1.79 -1.63 12.67
C ASP A 156 -0.76 -2.76 12.51
N ALA A 157 0.47 -2.39 12.16
CA ALA A 157 1.56 -3.34 12.00
C ALA A 157 2.00 -3.98 13.33
N VAL A 158 1.82 -3.30 14.47
CA VAL A 158 2.21 -3.85 15.78
C VAL A 158 1.31 -5.02 16.16
N ALA A 159 0.02 -4.92 15.84
CA ALA A 159 -0.98 -5.97 16.07
C ALA A 159 -1.19 -6.90 14.86
N GLY A 160 -0.41 -6.74 13.78
CA GLY A 160 -0.51 -7.55 12.56
C GLY A 160 -1.88 -7.45 11.88
N LYS A 161 -2.51 -6.27 11.90
CA LYS A 161 -3.85 -6.04 11.34
C LYS A 161 -3.78 -5.49 9.92
N ILE A 162 -4.44 -6.21 9.02
CA ILE A 162 -4.61 -5.86 7.61
C ILE A 162 -6.11 -5.69 7.35
N PHE A 163 -6.47 -4.58 6.72
CA PHE A 163 -7.81 -4.34 6.21
C PHE A 163 -7.83 -4.54 4.70
N SER A 164 -8.90 -5.14 4.16
CA SER A 164 -9.12 -5.26 2.72
C SER A 164 -10.59 -5.12 2.37
N ALA A 165 -10.90 -4.57 1.20
CA ALA A 165 -12.29 -4.42 0.74
C ALA A 165 -12.42 -4.36 -0.78
N GLY A 166 -13.60 -4.70 -1.30
CA GLY A 166 -13.96 -4.53 -2.70
C GLY A 166 -13.24 -5.48 -3.66
N GLY A 167 -12.93 -4.96 -4.85
CA GLY A 167 -12.44 -5.73 -5.97
C GLY A 167 -13.54 -6.49 -6.69
N ALA A 168 -13.17 -7.19 -7.76
CA ALA A 168 -14.06 -8.03 -8.55
C ALA A 168 -13.45 -9.42 -8.78
N PRO A 169 -14.26 -10.46 -9.08
CA PRO A 169 -13.75 -11.80 -9.38
C PRO A 169 -12.71 -11.82 -10.52
N ASP A 170 -13.01 -11.12 -11.62
CA ASP A 170 -12.10 -10.95 -12.75
C ASP A 170 -11.55 -9.52 -12.84
N TYR A 171 -10.47 -9.36 -13.59
CA TYR A 171 -9.81 -8.08 -13.80
C TYR A 171 -10.73 -7.03 -14.44
N THR A 172 -11.56 -7.44 -15.40
CA THR A 172 -12.44 -6.53 -16.13
C THR A 172 -13.74 -7.24 -16.53
N GLU A 173 -14.74 -6.47 -16.96
CA GLU A 173 -16.09 -6.96 -17.27
C GLU A 173 -16.68 -7.82 -16.13
N SER A 174 -16.42 -7.41 -14.90
CA SER A 174 -16.74 -8.15 -13.68
C SER A 174 -17.36 -7.22 -12.65
N ASP A 175 -18.45 -7.63 -12.03
CA ASP A 175 -19.13 -6.81 -11.02
C ASP A 175 -18.28 -6.76 -9.76
N ALA A 176 -18.01 -5.55 -9.28
CA ALA A 176 -17.30 -5.37 -8.04
C ALA A 176 -18.20 -5.71 -6.85
N ASN A 177 -17.58 -6.06 -5.73
CA ASN A 177 -18.28 -6.42 -4.51
C ASN A 177 -18.11 -5.35 -3.41
N THR A 178 -18.89 -5.44 -2.35
CA THR A 178 -18.87 -4.53 -1.17
C THR A 178 -18.14 -5.14 0.03
N ARG A 179 -17.57 -6.33 -0.14
CA ARG A 179 -17.11 -7.19 0.96
C ARG A 179 -15.84 -6.63 1.59
N ALA A 180 -15.74 -6.67 2.91
CA ALA A 180 -14.59 -6.16 3.64
C ALA A 180 -14.11 -7.10 4.75
N HIS A 181 -12.80 -7.20 4.97
CA HIS A 181 -12.22 -8.13 5.93
C HIS A 181 -11.10 -7.48 6.74
N ILE A 182 -11.03 -7.85 8.02
CA ILE A 182 -9.84 -7.66 8.86
C ILE A 182 -9.12 -9.00 8.95
N THR A 183 -7.91 -9.06 8.39
CA THR A 183 -6.99 -10.18 8.52
C THR A 183 -5.99 -9.88 9.64
N THR A 184 -5.76 -10.85 10.51
CA THR A 184 -4.76 -10.78 11.59
C THR A 184 -3.68 -11.82 11.35
N ILE A 185 -2.43 -11.36 11.27
CA ILE A 185 -1.23 -12.19 11.14
C ILE A 185 -0.32 -12.03 12.36
N ASP A 186 0.44 -13.06 12.69
CA ASP A 186 1.44 -13.00 13.75
C ASP A 186 2.71 -13.76 13.34
N GLU A 187 2.83 -15.04 13.65
CA GLU A 187 4.01 -15.81 13.25
C GLU A 187 3.95 -16.22 11.77
N PRO A 188 5.05 -16.03 11.00
CA PRO A 188 5.13 -16.48 9.62
C PRO A 188 4.83 -17.97 9.47
N ASN A 189 4.35 -18.37 8.29
CA ASN A 189 4.01 -19.76 7.94
C ASN A 189 2.91 -20.38 8.83
N SER A 190 2.18 -19.57 9.60
CA SER A 190 1.01 -20.00 10.39
C SER A 190 -0.29 -19.54 9.73
N PRO A 191 -1.43 -20.21 9.96
CA PRO A 191 -2.72 -19.74 9.48
C PRO A 191 -3.04 -18.31 9.96
N ALA A 192 -3.51 -17.46 9.06
CA ALA A 192 -4.01 -16.14 9.41
C ALA A 192 -5.45 -16.24 9.92
N LYS A 193 -5.87 -15.28 10.75
CA LYS A 193 -7.27 -15.16 11.20
C LYS A 193 -7.98 -14.11 10.38
N VAL A 194 -9.15 -14.43 9.84
CA VAL A 194 -9.94 -13.51 9.01
C VAL A 194 -11.27 -13.25 9.67
N GLU A 195 -11.62 -11.97 9.78
CA GLU A 195 -12.92 -11.51 10.24
C GLU A 195 -13.60 -10.74 9.11
N ARG A 196 -14.79 -11.18 8.69
CA ARG A 196 -15.67 -10.39 7.82
C ARG A 196 -16.31 -9.28 8.65
N VAL A 197 -16.15 -8.03 8.21
CA VAL A 197 -16.73 -6.84 8.84
C VAL A 197 -17.87 -6.29 8.00
N ALA A 198 -18.45 -5.15 8.41
CA ALA A 198 -19.51 -4.48 7.67
C ALA A 198 -19.10 -4.23 6.21
N ASP A 199 -20.05 -4.44 5.31
CA ASP A 199 -19.85 -4.19 3.88
C ASP A 199 -19.75 -2.68 3.60
N MET A 200 -18.96 -2.34 2.57
CA MET A 200 -18.96 -0.98 1.99
C MET A 200 -20.36 -0.61 1.51
N THR A 201 -20.62 0.69 1.46
CA THR A 201 -21.87 1.23 0.89
C THR A 201 -21.91 1.05 -0.63
N TYR A 202 -20.76 1.26 -1.28
CA TYR A 202 -20.65 1.15 -2.73
C TYR A 202 -19.71 0.01 -3.14
N PRO A 203 -20.10 -0.86 -4.09
CA PRO A 203 -19.18 -1.83 -4.69
C PRO A 203 -18.10 -1.11 -5.48
N ARG A 204 -16.84 -1.53 -5.34
CA ARG A 204 -15.69 -0.82 -5.93
C ARG A 204 -14.63 -1.77 -6.48
N GLY A 205 -14.45 -1.76 -7.79
CA GLY A 205 -13.28 -2.25 -8.49
C GLY A 205 -12.37 -1.08 -8.87
N PHE A 206 -11.05 -1.27 -8.84
CA PHE A 206 -10.04 -0.23 -9.11
C PHE A 206 -10.03 0.96 -8.15
N SER A 207 -10.61 0.82 -6.96
CA SER A 207 -10.48 1.84 -5.90
C SER A 207 -9.05 1.88 -5.34
N ASN A 208 -8.75 2.94 -4.59
CA ASN A 208 -7.52 3.09 -3.84
C ASN A 208 -7.82 3.27 -2.34
N ALA A 209 -6.87 2.89 -1.48
CA ALA A 209 -6.99 3.08 -0.04
C ALA A 209 -5.73 3.64 0.60
N VAL A 210 -5.92 4.43 1.66
CA VAL A 210 -4.85 5.05 2.44
C VAL A 210 -5.15 4.86 3.93
N VAL A 211 -4.17 4.38 4.70
CA VAL A 211 -4.26 4.43 6.17
C VAL A 211 -3.93 5.84 6.66
N LEU A 212 -4.79 6.40 7.51
CA LEU A 212 -4.60 7.70 8.13
C LEU A 212 -3.85 7.59 9.46
N PRO A 213 -3.25 8.69 9.98
CA PRO A 213 -2.51 8.69 11.25
C PRO A 213 -3.29 8.09 12.44
N ASP A 214 -4.60 8.31 12.50
CA ASP A 214 -5.45 7.81 13.59
C ASP A 214 -5.74 6.31 13.50
N GLY A 215 -5.44 5.67 12.37
CA GLY A 215 -5.66 4.24 12.09
C GLY A 215 -6.92 3.95 11.30
N THR A 216 -7.73 4.96 10.99
CA THR A 216 -8.83 4.82 10.03
C THR A 216 -8.30 4.61 8.61
N VAL A 217 -9.13 4.05 7.74
CA VAL A 217 -8.78 3.76 6.35
C VAL A 217 -9.72 4.50 5.42
N LEU A 218 -9.17 5.42 4.62
CA LEU A 218 -9.93 6.10 3.58
C LEU A 218 -9.91 5.25 2.31
N VAL A 219 -11.08 4.90 1.78
CA VAL A 219 -11.26 4.26 0.47
C VAL A 219 -11.85 5.29 -0.48
N SER A 220 -11.23 5.48 -1.65
CA SER A 220 -11.70 6.45 -2.65
C SER A 220 -11.69 5.90 -4.06
N GLY A 221 -12.56 6.46 -4.90
CA GLY A 221 -12.74 6.05 -6.28
C GLY A 221 -13.23 4.61 -6.44
N GLY A 222 -12.83 4.01 -7.55
CA GLY A 222 -13.33 2.75 -8.04
C GLY A 222 -14.72 2.87 -8.66
N GLN A 223 -15.18 1.78 -9.26
CA GLN A 223 -16.44 1.72 -9.98
C GLN A 223 -17.21 0.44 -9.67
N LYS A 224 -18.53 0.48 -9.85
CA LYS A 224 -19.43 -0.63 -9.54
C LYS A 224 -19.14 -1.91 -10.32
N ARG A 225 -18.76 -1.76 -11.59
CA ARG A 225 -18.35 -2.87 -12.47
C ARG A 225 -16.97 -2.57 -12.99
N SER A 226 -15.99 -3.42 -12.69
CA SER A 226 -14.60 -3.27 -13.13
C SER A 226 -14.54 -3.28 -14.65
N LYS A 227 -14.31 -2.13 -15.27
CA LYS A 227 -14.15 -1.98 -16.72
C LYS A 227 -12.97 -1.06 -16.99
N VAL A 228 -11.92 -1.61 -17.60
CA VAL A 228 -10.71 -0.82 -17.84
C VAL A 228 -10.99 0.36 -18.78
N PHE A 229 -10.33 1.49 -18.54
CA PHE A 229 -10.40 2.68 -19.38
C PHE A 229 -11.82 3.28 -19.57
N THR A 230 -12.65 3.26 -18.53
CA THR A 230 -13.94 3.97 -18.50
C THR A 230 -14.23 4.67 -17.18
N ASP A 231 -15.10 5.67 -17.25
CA ASP A 231 -15.67 6.39 -16.11
C ASP A 231 -17.04 5.81 -15.66
N ASP A 232 -17.56 4.83 -16.39
CA ASP A 232 -18.85 4.19 -16.11
C ASP A 232 -18.99 3.80 -14.63
N ASP A 233 -20.11 4.20 -14.02
CA ASP A 233 -20.48 3.91 -12.63
C ASP A 233 -19.35 4.17 -11.59
N GLY A 234 -18.53 5.21 -11.82
CA GLY A 234 -17.50 5.65 -10.88
C GLY A 234 -18.09 6.11 -9.54
N ALA A 235 -17.61 5.54 -8.45
CA ALA A 235 -18.04 5.88 -7.10
C ALA A 235 -17.36 7.17 -6.62
N LEU A 236 -18.12 8.27 -6.61
CA LEU A 236 -17.61 9.60 -6.25
C LEU A 236 -17.49 9.84 -4.74
N TYR A 237 -18.27 9.15 -3.92
CA TYR A 237 -18.24 9.33 -2.48
C TYR A 237 -17.13 8.46 -1.88
N PRO A 238 -16.11 9.00 -1.22
CA PRO A 238 -15.17 8.20 -0.44
C PRO A 238 -15.86 7.61 0.79
N GLU A 239 -15.30 6.53 1.32
CA GLU A 239 -15.76 5.90 2.55
C GLU A 239 -14.60 5.79 3.55
N LEU A 240 -14.85 6.18 4.80
CA LEU A 240 -13.90 6.04 5.89
C LEU A 240 -14.27 4.81 6.73
N PHE A 241 -13.41 3.81 6.74
CA PHE A 241 -13.53 2.68 7.65
C PHE A 241 -12.84 2.99 8.97
N ASP A 242 -13.54 2.81 10.08
CA ASP A 242 -12.97 2.83 11.42
C ASP A 242 -12.83 1.40 11.95
N PRO A 243 -11.59 0.86 12.05
CA PRO A 243 -11.37 -0.49 12.57
C PRO A 243 -11.75 -0.69 14.04
N ALA A 244 -11.82 0.38 14.85
CA ALA A 244 -12.19 0.29 16.25
C ALA A 244 -13.68 -0.01 16.42
N THR A 245 -14.52 0.64 15.61
CA THR A 245 -15.97 0.43 15.60
C THR A 245 -16.43 -0.58 14.54
N LYS A 246 -15.54 -0.97 13.61
CA LYS A 246 -15.82 -1.83 12.44
C LYS A 246 -16.95 -1.28 11.58
N SER A 247 -17.02 0.04 11.47
CA SER A 247 -18.09 0.77 10.79
C SER A 247 -17.56 1.67 9.69
N TRP A 248 -18.46 2.05 8.78
CA TRP A 248 -18.17 2.91 7.64
C TRP A 248 -18.86 4.26 7.80
N THR A 249 -18.18 5.32 7.36
CA THR A 249 -18.75 6.65 7.18
C THR A 249 -18.59 7.08 5.73
N VAL A 250 -19.70 7.40 5.06
CA VAL A 250 -19.67 8.01 3.71
C VAL A 250 -19.28 9.49 3.84
N LEU A 251 -18.33 9.93 3.03
CA LEU A 251 -17.75 11.27 3.09
C LEU A 251 -18.20 12.14 1.90
N ALA A 252 -17.79 13.41 1.91
CA ALA A 252 -18.06 14.35 0.83
C ALA A 252 -17.54 13.83 -0.51
N PRO A 253 -18.30 13.98 -1.62
CA PRO A 253 -17.92 13.42 -2.91
C PRO A 253 -16.72 14.14 -3.52
N GLN A 254 -15.87 13.38 -4.20
CA GLN A 254 -14.86 13.93 -5.12
C GLN A 254 -15.53 14.37 -6.44
N ALA A 255 -14.87 15.23 -7.21
CA ALA A 255 -15.47 15.82 -8.41
C ALA A 255 -15.30 14.94 -9.66
N VAL A 256 -14.25 14.11 -9.67
CA VAL A 256 -13.83 13.32 -10.83
C VAL A 256 -13.84 11.82 -10.47
N PRO A 257 -14.38 10.93 -11.32
CA PRO A 257 -14.27 9.49 -11.10
C PRO A 257 -12.80 9.05 -11.12
N ARG A 258 -12.40 8.21 -10.16
CA ARG A 258 -11.02 7.72 -10.01
C ARG A 258 -11.02 6.20 -10.10
N ASN A 259 -11.05 5.69 -11.33
CA ASN A 259 -11.20 4.25 -11.61
C ASN A 259 -9.84 3.64 -11.97
N TYR A 260 -9.78 2.88 -13.07
CA TYR A 260 -8.57 2.30 -13.60
C TYR A 260 -7.49 3.36 -13.87
N HIS A 261 -6.23 3.06 -13.49
CA HIS A 261 -5.07 3.97 -13.54
C HIS A 261 -5.14 5.20 -12.61
N SER A 262 -6.09 5.23 -11.67
CA SER A 262 -6.07 6.23 -10.59
C SER A 262 -5.18 5.81 -9.41
N VAL A 263 -4.87 6.77 -8.55
CA VAL A 263 -4.05 6.58 -7.35
C VAL A 263 -4.59 7.38 -6.16
N SER A 264 -4.28 6.92 -4.95
CA SER A 264 -4.40 7.76 -3.74
C SER A 264 -3.21 7.58 -2.80
N ILE A 265 -2.76 8.66 -2.16
CA ILE A 265 -1.57 8.64 -1.30
C ILE A 265 -1.69 9.64 -0.14
N LEU A 266 -1.20 9.26 1.04
CA LEU A 266 -1.12 10.13 2.23
C LEU A 266 -0.08 11.23 2.03
N LEU A 267 -0.46 12.46 2.31
CA LEU A 267 0.44 13.62 2.31
C LEU A 267 0.98 13.87 3.73
N ALA A 268 2.14 14.54 3.81
CA ALA A 268 2.79 14.87 5.08
C ALA A 268 1.94 15.76 5.98
N ASP A 269 1.00 16.54 5.42
CA ASP A 269 0.07 17.37 6.18
C ASP A 269 -1.17 16.61 6.67
N GLY A 270 -1.24 15.29 6.50
CA GLY A 270 -2.39 14.47 6.89
C GLY A 270 -3.58 14.55 5.93
N CYS A 271 -3.46 15.24 4.81
CA CYS A 271 -4.44 15.15 3.73
C CYS A 271 -4.18 13.93 2.84
N VAL A 272 -5.11 13.62 1.95
CA VAL A 272 -4.97 12.54 0.96
C VAL A 272 -5.04 13.12 -0.45
N PHE A 273 -4.04 12.87 -1.27
CA PHE A 273 -4.11 13.12 -2.70
C PHE A 273 -4.85 11.97 -3.40
N SER A 274 -5.77 12.29 -4.31
CA SER A 274 -6.44 11.34 -5.20
C SER A 274 -6.43 11.88 -6.63
N GLY A 275 -5.93 11.10 -7.59
CA GLY A 275 -5.69 11.60 -8.95
C GLY A 275 -5.51 10.51 -9.99
N GLY A 276 -5.31 10.92 -11.24
CA GLY A 276 -5.19 10.02 -12.38
C GLY A 276 -6.52 9.39 -12.80
N GLY A 277 -6.42 8.40 -13.68
CA GLY A 277 -7.54 7.77 -14.38
C GLY A 277 -7.38 7.84 -15.89
N GLY A 278 -7.73 6.76 -16.60
CA GLY A 278 -7.66 6.71 -18.08
C GLY A 278 -6.35 6.13 -18.60
N LEU A 279 -5.64 6.92 -19.43
CA LEU A 279 -4.54 6.51 -20.31
C LEU A 279 -5.06 5.78 -21.56
N CYS A 280 -4.28 5.83 -22.64
CA CYS A 280 -4.65 5.21 -23.90
C CYS A 280 -3.55 4.32 -24.48
N TYR A 281 -3.94 3.13 -24.91
CA TYR A 281 -3.09 2.24 -25.69
C TYR A 281 -3.08 2.63 -27.18
N VAL A 282 -1.89 2.69 -27.78
CA VAL A 282 -1.70 2.94 -29.22
C VAL A 282 -0.92 1.77 -29.85
N ALA A 283 -1.58 1.03 -30.75
CA ALA A 283 -1.07 -0.24 -31.28
C ALA A 283 0.22 -0.13 -32.13
N GLN A 284 0.53 1.07 -32.64
CA GLN A 284 1.65 1.29 -33.57
C GLN A 284 2.95 1.73 -32.87
N GLY A 285 3.00 1.67 -31.54
CA GLY A 285 4.19 1.93 -30.73
C GLY A 285 4.38 3.39 -30.31
N VAL A 286 5.58 3.69 -29.81
CA VAL A 286 5.96 4.99 -29.24
C VAL A 286 5.96 6.10 -30.30
N GLY A 287 5.50 7.31 -29.92
CA GLY A 287 5.48 8.49 -30.80
C GLY A 287 4.29 8.56 -31.76
N ARG A 288 3.31 7.67 -31.61
CA ARG A 288 2.12 7.63 -32.48
C ARG A 288 1.00 8.53 -31.96
N SER A 289 0.14 8.96 -32.89
CA SER A 289 -0.97 9.86 -32.58
C SER A 289 -1.97 9.21 -31.63
N SER A 290 -2.42 9.96 -30.64
CA SER A 290 -3.50 9.59 -29.71
C SER A 290 -4.84 10.27 -30.03
N ALA A 291 -4.99 10.82 -31.24
CA ALA A 291 -6.18 11.56 -31.65
C ALA A 291 -7.48 10.73 -31.61
N ASN A 292 -7.37 9.40 -31.77
CA ASN A 292 -8.52 8.49 -31.72
C ASN A 292 -8.79 7.92 -30.33
N CYS A 293 -8.03 8.33 -29.31
CA CYS A 293 -8.28 7.93 -27.93
C CYS A 293 -9.50 8.67 -27.38
N ASN A 294 -10.32 7.98 -26.59
CA ASN A 294 -11.35 8.65 -25.83
C ASN A 294 -10.70 9.52 -24.73
N LYS A 295 -10.70 10.84 -24.91
CA LYS A 295 -10.10 11.78 -23.94
C LYS A 295 -11.00 12.08 -22.74
N LEU A 296 -12.26 11.66 -22.77
CA LEU A 296 -13.19 11.90 -21.67
C LEU A 296 -12.85 11.12 -20.40
N VAL A 297 -12.07 10.03 -20.55
CA VAL A 297 -11.66 9.16 -19.44
C VAL A 297 -10.22 9.45 -18.97
N ASP A 298 -9.49 10.32 -19.67
CA ASP A 298 -8.12 10.71 -19.34
C ASP A 298 -8.14 11.85 -18.30
N HIS A 299 -7.86 11.54 -17.04
CA HIS A 299 -7.87 12.51 -15.94
C HIS A 299 -6.44 12.89 -15.55
N ALA A 300 -5.86 13.83 -16.29
CA ALA A 300 -4.51 14.37 -16.05
C ALA A 300 -4.49 15.41 -14.92
N ASP A 301 -5.13 15.09 -13.80
CA ASP A 301 -5.38 15.96 -12.67
C ASP A 301 -5.45 15.17 -11.35
N GLY A 302 -5.58 15.89 -10.24
CA GLY A 302 -5.79 15.32 -8.92
C GLY A 302 -6.47 16.31 -7.99
N GLN A 303 -6.93 15.79 -6.85
CA GLN A 303 -7.64 16.53 -5.81
C GLN A 303 -7.04 16.16 -4.45
N ILE A 304 -7.12 17.08 -3.50
CA ILE A 304 -6.72 16.85 -2.12
C ILE A 304 -7.97 16.75 -1.26
N PHE A 305 -8.09 15.64 -0.55
CA PHE A 305 -9.11 15.42 0.46
C PHE A 305 -8.55 15.75 1.85
N SER A 306 -9.23 16.62 2.59
CA SER A 306 -8.93 16.92 3.99
C SER A 306 -9.86 16.09 4.88
N PRO A 307 -9.35 15.07 5.61
CA PRO A 307 -10.21 14.21 6.41
C PRO A 307 -10.85 14.92 7.62
N PRO A 308 -11.94 14.37 8.18
CA PRO A 308 -12.72 15.01 9.25
C PRO A 308 -11.88 15.45 10.46
N TYR A 309 -10.83 14.70 10.81
CA TYR A 309 -9.94 15.01 11.93
C TYR A 309 -9.15 16.34 11.82
N LEU A 310 -9.26 17.07 10.70
CA LEU A 310 -8.62 18.38 10.50
C LEU A 310 -9.59 19.52 10.80
N PHE A 311 -10.83 19.22 11.19
CA PHE A 311 -11.88 20.20 11.43
C PHE A 311 -12.49 20.03 12.82
N ASN A 312 -12.87 21.15 13.43
CA ASN A 312 -13.72 21.19 14.60
C ASN A 312 -15.17 20.86 14.20
N ASN A 313 -16.04 20.62 15.19
CA ASN A 313 -17.45 20.31 14.95
C ASN A 313 -18.23 21.44 14.24
N ASP A 314 -17.75 22.69 14.31
CA ASP A 314 -18.33 23.85 13.61
C ASP A 314 -17.79 24.01 12.17
N GLY A 315 -16.92 23.11 11.73
CA GLY A 315 -16.32 23.11 10.40
C GLY A 315 -15.09 24.00 10.24
N THR A 316 -14.65 24.72 11.28
CA THR A 316 -13.38 25.46 11.20
C THR A 316 -12.19 24.51 11.30
N PRO A 317 -11.01 24.86 10.75
CA PRO A 317 -9.80 24.06 10.95
C PRO A 317 -9.49 23.83 12.44
N ALA A 318 -9.18 22.59 12.81
CA ALA A 318 -8.79 22.22 14.16
C ALA A 318 -7.34 22.65 14.47
N THR A 319 -7.08 23.00 15.72
CA THR A 319 -5.71 23.30 16.17
C THR A 319 -4.88 22.03 16.19
N ARG A 320 -3.78 22.04 15.44
CA ARG A 320 -2.90 20.87 15.28
C ARG A 320 -1.75 20.90 16.29
N PRO A 321 -1.34 19.76 16.88
CA PRO A 321 -0.03 19.65 17.50
C PRO A 321 1.08 19.99 16.50
N ALA A 322 2.23 20.45 16.98
CA ALA A 322 3.37 20.79 16.13
C ALA A 322 4.65 20.11 16.64
N ILE A 323 5.38 19.46 15.72
CA ILE A 323 6.68 18.84 15.99
C ILE A 323 7.77 19.89 15.78
N ARG A 324 8.43 20.27 16.86
CA ARG A 324 9.57 21.19 16.85
C ARG A 324 10.79 20.52 16.23
N SER A 325 11.17 19.36 16.74
CA SER A 325 12.34 18.62 16.28
C SER A 325 12.23 17.12 16.56
N LEU A 326 13.04 16.35 15.84
CA LEU A 326 13.33 14.96 16.10
C LEU A 326 14.78 14.86 16.58
N SER A 327 15.10 13.91 17.47
CA SER A 327 16.48 13.72 17.94
C SER A 327 17.44 13.21 16.86
N ALA A 328 16.91 12.63 15.79
CA ALA A 328 17.68 12.15 14.64
C ALA A 328 16.80 12.09 13.38
N GLU A 329 17.43 12.22 12.22
CA GLU A 329 16.79 12.00 10.90
C GLU A 329 16.75 10.51 10.54
N SER A 330 17.60 9.69 11.16
CA SER A 330 17.67 8.24 10.96
C SER A 330 17.75 7.51 12.30
N VAL A 331 16.95 6.45 12.45
CA VAL A 331 16.88 5.64 13.68
C VAL A 331 16.87 4.16 13.33
N LYS A 332 17.61 3.36 14.09
CA LYS A 332 17.63 1.91 13.94
C LYS A 332 16.33 1.29 14.42
N VAL A 333 15.94 0.16 13.82
CA VAL A 333 14.92 -0.73 14.38
C VAL A 333 15.25 -1.05 15.85
N GLY A 334 14.26 -0.95 16.74
CA GLY A 334 14.42 -1.12 18.19
C GLY A 334 15.09 0.04 18.92
N GLY A 335 15.54 1.09 18.21
CA GLY A 335 16.13 2.28 18.79
C GLY A 335 15.12 3.22 19.46
N GLU A 336 15.62 4.34 19.98
CA GLU A 336 14.80 5.39 20.57
C GLU A 336 14.75 6.62 19.66
N LEU A 337 13.56 7.21 19.53
CA LEU A 337 13.34 8.49 18.85
C LEU A 337 12.73 9.47 19.85
N THR A 338 13.41 10.57 20.12
CA THR A 338 12.84 11.66 20.92
C THR A 338 12.19 12.69 19.99
N ILE A 339 10.93 13.01 20.30
CA ILE A 339 10.07 13.94 19.57
C ILE A 339 9.84 15.13 20.50
N GLU A 340 10.32 16.30 20.11
CA GLU A 340 10.02 17.55 20.82
C GLU A 340 8.83 18.25 20.17
N VAL A 341 7.79 18.54 20.96
CA VAL A 341 6.61 19.30 20.51
C VAL A 341 6.74 20.77 20.88
N GLU A 342 6.11 21.66 20.11
CA GLU A 342 6.12 23.10 20.42
C GLU A 342 5.40 23.41 21.73
N THR A 343 4.25 22.76 21.96
CA THR A 343 3.40 22.92 23.15
C THR A 343 3.03 21.56 23.70
N SER A 344 3.24 21.35 25.00
CA SER A 344 2.83 20.13 25.70
C SER A 344 1.31 20.05 25.78
N ALA A 345 0.74 18.88 25.56
CA ALA A 345 -0.67 18.61 25.75
C ALA A 345 -0.86 17.23 26.43
N PRO A 346 -1.95 17.03 27.19
CA PRO A 346 -2.26 15.71 27.75
C PRO A 346 -2.62 14.73 26.63
N ASP A 347 -2.40 13.44 26.90
CA ASP A 347 -2.87 12.32 26.08
C ASP A 347 -2.47 12.35 24.58
N LEU A 348 -1.31 12.96 24.27
CA LEU A 348 -0.76 12.92 22.92
C LEU A 348 -0.48 11.47 22.49
N LYS A 349 -0.87 11.15 21.25
CA LYS A 349 -0.60 9.86 20.61
C LYS A 349 0.47 10.04 19.54
N PHE A 350 1.30 9.03 19.35
CA PHE A 350 2.42 9.07 18.42
C PHE A 350 2.31 7.89 17.46
N THR A 351 2.50 8.15 16.17
CA THR A 351 2.45 7.08 15.16
C THR A 351 3.49 7.33 14.09
N LEU A 352 3.99 6.24 13.52
CA LEU A 352 4.69 6.25 12.25
C LEU A 352 3.75 5.78 11.15
N VAL A 353 3.80 6.40 9.98
CA VAL A 353 3.15 5.89 8.77
C VAL A 353 4.21 5.82 7.67
N ARG A 354 4.46 4.63 7.14
CA ARG A 354 5.46 4.43 6.09
C ARG A 354 5.01 5.15 4.82
N ILE A 355 5.93 5.91 4.21
CA ILE A 355 5.61 6.68 3.00
C ILE A 355 5.26 5.70 1.88
N GLY A 356 4.08 5.90 1.27
CA GLY A 356 3.53 4.97 0.29
C GLY A 356 4.11 5.14 -1.11
N SER A 357 3.94 4.11 -1.94
CA SER A 357 4.06 4.18 -3.39
C SER A 357 2.88 3.42 -4.00
N VAL A 358 2.25 3.97 -5.02
CA VAL A 358 0.94 3.46 -5.47
C VAL A 358 0.81 3.45 -6.99
N THR A 359 0.26 2.36 -7.51
CA THR A 359 -0.21 2.26 -8.89
C THR A 359 -1.20 1.09 -9.00
N HIS A 360 -2.20 1.16 -9.86
CA HIS A 360 -3.13 0.05 -10.14
C HIS A 360 -3.76 -0.57 -8.87
N SER A 361 -4.20 0.26 -7.92
CA SER A 361 -4.74 -0.16 -6.60
C SER A 361 -3.74 -0.87 -5.67
N VAL A 362 -2.46 -0.96 -6.05
CA VAL A 362 -1.40 -1.62 -5.27
C VAL A 362 -0.56 -0.57 -4.57
N ASN A 363 -0.56 -0.60 -3.23
CA ASN A 363 0.39 0.13 -2.39
C ASN A 363 0.87 -0.79 -1.27
N THR A 364 2.03 -1.41 -1.49
CA THR A 364 2.68 -2.35 -0.57
C THR A 364 3.65 -1.67 0.40
N ASP A 365 3.99 -0.41 0.15
CA ASP A 365 4.92 0.35 0.98
C ASP A 365 4.23 0.92 2.23
N GLN A 366 2.99 1.39 2.10
CA GLN A 366 2.29 2.01 3.23
C GLN A 366 1.99 1.00 4.34
N ARG A 367 2.21 1.42 5.58
CA ARG A 367 1.73 0.76 6.79
C ARG A 367 1.75 1.74 7.95
N ARG A 368 0.90 1.52 8.93
CA ARG A 368 0.88 2.31 10.16
C ARG A 368 1.46 1.53 11.33
N VAL A 369 2.31 2.19 12.11
CA VAL A 369 2.97 1.66 13.30
C VAL A 369 2.64 2.60 14.48
N PRO A 370 1.60 2.30 15.27
CA PRO A 370 1.31 3.08 16.48
C PRO A 370 2.46 2.90 17.50
N LEU A 371 2.94 4.00 18.09
CA LEU A 371 4.00 3.98 19.09
C LEU A 371 3.38 3.86 20.49
N THR A 372 3.47 2.67 21.08
CA THR A 372 2.84 2.36 22.37
C THR A 372 3.76 2.54 23.58
N LYS A 373 5.08 2.56 23.36
CA LYS A 373 6.10 2.74 24.40
C LYS A 373 6.70 4.15 24.32
N VAL A 374 5.97 5.13 24.85
CA VAL A 374 6.38 6.54 24.84
C VAL A 374 6.46 7.07 26.27
N LYS A 375 7.59 7.68 26.62
CA LYS A 375 7.78 8.39 27.90
C LYS A 375 7.83 9.89 27.63
N GLY A 376 6.99 10.66 28.33
CA GLY A 376 6.93 12.12 28.22
C GLY A 376 7.62 12.81 29.39
N ASP A 377 8.36 13.88 29.09
CA ASP A 377 8.92 14.84 30.05
C ASP A 377 8.73 16.26 29.50
N GLY A 378 7.70 16.96 30.00
CA GLY A 378 7.29 18.27 29.52
C GLY A 378 6.94 18.26 28.03
N ARG A 379 7.84 18.80 27.20
CA ARG A 379 7.67 18.88 25.73
C ARG A 379 8.42 17.80 24.96
N LYS A 380 9.15 16.92 25.63
CA LYS A 380 9.96 15.88 25.00
C LYS A 380 9.33 14.52 25.24
N TYR A 381 9.15 13.76 24.17
CA TYR A 381 8.56 12.44 24.19
C TYR A 381 9.52 11.44 23.56
N THR A 382 10.06 10.52 24.35
CA THR A 382 10.97 9.48 23.87
C THR A 382 10.19 8.20 23.60
N ALA A 383 10.12 7.82 22.33
CA ALA A 383 9.48 6.59 21.89
C ALA A 383 10.53 5.48 21.69
N THR A 384 10.33 4.33 22.31
CA THR A 384 11.06 3.10 21.97
C THR A 384 10.39 2.44 20.77
N LEU A 385 11.09 2.37 19.64
CA LEU A 385 10.54 1.82 18.40
C LEU A 385 10.43 0.29 18.46
N PRO A 386 9.52 -0.34 17.68
CA PRO A 386 9.50 -1.80 17.57
C PRO A 386 10.87 -2.36 17.17
N ASN A 387 11.27 -3.46 17.80
CA ASN A 387 12.57 -4.11 17.59
C ASN A 387 12.56 -5.21 16.52
N ASP A 388 11.39 -5.49 15.92
CA ASP A 388 11.24 -6.42 14.81
C ASP A 388 11.11 -5.64 13.50
N SER A 389 12.06 -5.83 12.60
CA SER A 389 12.08 -5.15 11.30
C SER A 389 11.01 -5.67 10.33
N GLY A 390 10.31 -6.76 10.66
CA GLY A 390 9.10 -7.21 9.95
C GLY A 390 7.87 -6.38 10.29
N ILE A 391 7.82 -5.82 11.51
CA ILE A 391 6.81 -4.85 11.94
C ILE A 391 7.21 -3.45 11.44
N LEU A 392 8.42 -3.02 11.80
CA LEU A 392 8.99 -1.73 11.41
C LEU A 392 9.95 -1.90 10.22
N ILE A 393 9.38 -2.12 9.03
CA ILE A 393 10.14 -2.32 7.79
C ILE A 393 11.05 -1.11 7.52
N PRO A 394 12.35 -1.31 7.22
CA PRO A 394 13.26 -0.22 6.89
C PRO A 394 12.73 0.65 5.74
N GLY A 395 12.95 1.95 5.82
CA GLY A 395 12.40 2.92 4.86
C GLY A 395 12.02 4.24 5.51
N SER A 396 11.46 5.14 4.72
CA SER A 396 11.05 6.48 5.18
C SER A 396 9.64 6.44 5.78
N TYR A 397 9.46 7.10 6.92
CA TYR A 397 8.17 7.21 7.61
C TYR A 397 7.84 8.66 7.90
N TYR A 398 6.55 8.98 7.81
CA TYR A 398 5.98 10.14 8.47
C TYR A 398 5.83 9.87 9.97
N VAL A 399 6.36 10.77 10.79
CA VAL A 399 6.10 10.85 12.23
C VAL A 399 4.95 11.82 12.44
N PHE A 400 3.84 11.34 12.97
CA PHE A 400 2.70 12.17 13.37
C PHE A 400 2.56 12.19 14.90
N VAL A 401 2.30 13.38 15.43
CA VAL A 401 1.80 13.57 16.80
C VAL A 401 0.33 13.94 16.70
N MET A 402 -0.53 13.23 17.42
CA MET A 402 -1.97 13.46 17.41
C MET A 402 -2.45 13.94 18.77
N SER A 403 -3.41 14.87 18.76
CA SER A 403 -4.13 15.25 19.98
C SER A 403 -4.95 14.08 20.54
N LYS A 404 -5.55 14.28 21.71
CA LYS A 404 -6.50 13.34 22.31
C LYS A 404 -7.67 13.04 21.37
N GLU A 405 -8.15 14.07 20.67
CA GLU A 405 -9.22 14.06 19.66
C GLU A 405 -8.74 13.57 18.28
N SER A 406 -7.50 13.05 18.19
CA SER A 406 -6.90 12.50 16.98
C SER A 406 -6.57 13.51 15.88
N VAL A 407 -6.50 14.82 16.17
CA VAL A 407 -6.04 15.84 15.23
C VAL A 407 -4.52 15.68 15.00
N PRO A 408 -4.05 15.36 13.78
CA PRO A 408 -2.63 15.09 13.54
C PRO A 408 -1.82 16.36 13.32
N SER A 409 -0.55 16.37 13.73
CA SER A 409 0.45 17.35 13.33
C SER A 409 0.73 17.31 11.83
N ILE A 410 1.39 18.32 11.28
CA ILE A 410 2.16 18.09 10.03
C ILE A 410 3.30 17.12 10.39
N ALA A 411 3.54 16.15 9.53
CA ALA A 411 4.55 15.13 9.75
C ALA A 411 5.98 15.69 9.68
N ARG A 412 6.88 15.05 10.41
CA ARG A 412 8.31 15.06 10.12
C ARG A 412 8.71 13.71 9.53
N THR A 413 9.68 13.69 8.63
CA THR A 413 10.20 12.44 8.07
C THR A 413 11.27 11.87 8.98
N VAL A 414 11.23 10.56 9.21
CA VAL A 414 12.33 9.80 9.82
C VAL A 414 12.66 8.61 8.94
N GLN A 415 13.95 8.34 8.78
CA GLN A 415 14.44 7.15 8.10
C GLN A 415 14.62 6.02 9.11
N ILE A 416 14.01 4.86 8.85
CA ILE A 416 14.27 3.66 9.64
C ILE A 416 15.28 2.78 8.91
N VAL A 417 16.34 2.42 9.62
CA VAL A 417 17.43 1.59 9.11
C VAL A 417 17.58 0.30 9.91
N LEU A 418 18.17 -0.71 9.29
CA LEU A 418 18.54 -1.93 10.01
C LEU A 418 19.65 -1.66 11.06
N PRO A 419 19.78 -2.52 12.08
CA PRO A 419 20.78 -2.38 13.14
C PRO A 419 22.24 -2.32 12.67
#